data_AF-A0A545TPM8-F1
#
_entry.id   AF-A0A545TPM8-F1
#
_cell.length_a   1.000
_cell.length_b   1.000
_cell.length_c   1.000
_cell.angle_alpha   90.00
_cell.angle_beta   90.00
_cell.angle_gamma   90.00
#
_symmetry.space_group_name_H-M   'P 1'
#
loop_
_entity.id
_entity.type
_entity.pdbx_description
1 polymer ?
#
loop_
_entity_poly.entity_id
_entity_poly.type
_entity_poly.pdbx_seq_one_letter_code
_entity_poly.pdbx_strand_id
1 'polypeptide(L)'
;MLACSFCGRKADAAGALVAGPAVNICDHCIGVAIRVITTRDALEQSASGQSDWYETGDEVLLCEIAATSELVDRTRDRLQNQIGELRRRGIGWRVIGTALGVSHQIAQERFG
;
A
#
# COMPACT_ATOMS: atom_id res chain seq x y z
N MET A 1 20.74 -29.41 -8.98
CA MET A 1 21.22 -29.00 -7.65
C MET A 1 20.30 -27.90 -7.17
N LEU A 2 19.68 -28.05 -5.99
CA LEU A 2 18.78 -27.03 -5.45
C LEU A 2 19.58 -25.80 -5.02
N ALA A 3 19.11 -24.61 -5.40
CA ALA A 3 19.72 -23.34 -5.05
C ALA A 3 18.63 -22.32 -4.72
N CYS A 4 18.97 -21.36 -3.86
CA CYS A 4 18.13 -20.21 -3.57
C CYS A 4 17.95 -19.38 -4.85
N SER A 5 16.70 -19.14 -5.23
CA SER A 5 16.33 -18.35 -6.41
C SER A 5 16.69 -16.87 -6.28
N PHE A 6 16.94 -16.39 -5.06
CA PHE A 6 17.23 -14.98 -4.78
C PHE A 6 18.72 -14.67 -4.78
N CYS A 7 19.53 -15.47 -4.07
CA CYS A 7 20.98 -15.22 -3.95
C CYS A 7 21.85 -16.21 -4.73
N GLY A 8 21.26 -17.23 -5.37
CA GLY A 8 21.97 -18.26 -6.13
C GLY A 8 22.76 -19.27 -5.27
N ARG A 9 22.74 -19.14 -3.94
CA ARG A 9 23.46 -20.05 -3.05
C ARG A 9 22.87 -21.45 -3.12
N LYS A 10 23.74 -22.45 -3.26
CA LYS A 10 23.38 -23.88 -3.26
C LYS A 10 22.89 -24.34 -1.89
N ALA A 11 22.08 -25.40 -1.87
CA ALA A 11 21.47 -25.95 -0.66
C ALA A 11 22.51 -26.42 0.39
N ASP A 12 23.68 -26.88 -0.04
CA ASP A 12 24.79 -27.32 0.81
C ASP A 12 25.50 -26.16 1.55
N ALA A 13 25.43 -24.96 1.00
CA ALA A 13 26.01 -23.75 1.59
C ALA A 13 24.98 -22.88 2.34
N ALA A 14 23.70 -23.26 2.32
CA ALA A 14 22.63 -22.62 3.07
C ALA A 14 22.38 -23.36 4.39
N GLY A 15 22.09 -22.64 5.48
CA GLY A 15 21.74 -23.28 6.76
C GLY A 15 20.39 -24.00 6.67
N ALA A 16 19.42 -23.37 5.98
CA ALA A 16 18.16 -23.99 5.60
C ALA A 16 17.71 -23.48 4.23
N LEU A 17 16.99 -24.33 3.49
CA LEU A 17 16.39 -24.00 2.20
C LEU A 17 14.94 -24.47 2.17
N VAL A 18 14.01 -23.53 2.00
CA VAL A 18 12.59 -23.80 1.78
C VAL A 18 12.37 -23.98 0.28
N ALA A 19 11.93 -25.17 -0.13
CA ALA A 19 11.71 -25.51 -1.52
C ALA A 19 10.22 -25.44 -1.90
N GLY A 20 9.91 -24.75 -2.99
CA GLY A 20 8.58 -24.69 -3.59
C GLY A 20 8.59 -25.19 -5.03
N PRO A 21 7.40 -25.39 -5.66
CA PRO A 21 7.31 -25.95 -7.01
C PRO A 21 8.05 -25.16 -8.10
N ALA A 22 8.26 -23.85 -7.92
CA ALA A 22 8.92 -22.97 -8.90
C ALA A 22 10.06 -22.11 -8.33
N VAL A 23 10.16 -21.98 -7.01
CA VAL A 23 11.07 -21.05 -6.35
C VAL A 23 11.56 -21.65 -5.04
N ASN A 24 12.82 -21.41 -4.70
CA ASN A 24 13.39 -21.81 -3.41
C ASN A 24 14.02 -20.60 -2.73
N ILE A 25 13.95 -20.53 -1.40
CA ILE A 25 14.50 -19.42 -0.62
C ILE A 25 15.28 -19.94 0.59
N CYS A 26 16.47 -19.38 0.83
CA CYS A 26 17.29 -19.75 1.98
C CYS A 26 16.99 -18.88 3.21
N ASP A 27 17.37 -19.39 4.38
CA ASP A 27 17.34 -18.70 5.68
C ASP A 27 17.86 -17.25 5.63
N HIS A 28 18.99 -17.01 4.96
CA HIS A 28 19.55 -15.67 4.82
C HIS A 28 18.61 -14.72 4.05
N CYS A 29 18.08 -15.16 2.91
CA CYS A 29 17.17 -14.36 2.11
C CYS A 29 15.82 -14.15 2.80
N ILE A 30 15.35 -15.12 3.60
CA ILE A 30 14.18 -14.94 4.47
C ILE A 30 14.44 -13.81 5.48
N GLY A 31 15.60 -13.81 6.14
CA GLY A 31 15.97 -12.74 7.08
C GLY A 31 16.02 -11.36 6.42
N VAL A 32 16.56 -11.26 5.20
CA VAL A 32 16.54 -10.01 4.42
C VAL A 32 15.12 -9.60 4.06
N ALA A 33 14.29 -10.53 3.59
CA ALA A 33 12.90 -10.25 3.22
C ALA A 33 12.08 -9.75 4.43
N ILE A 34 12.20 -10.41 5.58
CA ILE A 34 11.55 -9.98 6.83
C ILE A 34 12.00 -8.56 7.19
N ARG A 35 13.30 -8.26 7.17
CA ARG A 35 13.79 -6.91 7.46
C ARG A 35 13.21 -5.87 6.52
N VAL A 36 13.17 -6.14 5.21
CA VAL A 36 12.62 -5.19 4.23
C VAL A 36 11.13 -4.94 4.48
N ILE A 37 10.36 -6.00 4.74
CA ILE A 37 8.92 -5.89 5.05
C ILE A 37 8.71 -5.12 6.35
N THR A 38 9.38 -5.50 7.44
CA THR A 38 9.23 -4.84 8.74
C THR A 38 9.69 -3.38 8.70
N THR A 39 10.77 -3.06 7.99
CA THR A 39 11.19 -1.66 7.82
C THR A 39 10.17 -0.87 7.02
N ARG A 40 9.59 -1.43 5.95
CA ARG A 40 8.49 -0.79 5.21
C ARG A 40 7.30 -0.55 6.14
N ASP A 41 6.84 -1.57 6.84
CA ASP A 41 5.69 -1.48 7.74
C ASP A 41 5.95 -0.44 8.85
N ALA A 42 7.17 -0.39 9.41
CA ALA A 42 7.55 0.61 10.40
C ALA A 42 7.55 2.03 9.81
N LEU A 43 8.05 2.22 8.58
CA LEU A 43 8.01 3.53 7.90
C LEU A 43 6.58 3.94 7.55
N GLU A 44 5.73 3.01 7.12
CA GLU A 44 4.30 3.24 6.86
C GLU A 44 3.54 3.53 8.17
N GLN A 45 3.91 2.88 9.27
CA GLN A 45 3.36 3.14 10.61
C GLN A 45 3.87 4.46 11.20
N SER A 46 5.11 4.85 10.89
CA SER A 46 5.66 6.17 11.23
C SER A 46 4.96 7.28 10.43
N ALA A 47 4.53 6.97 9.21
CA ALA A 47 3.71 7.86 8.38
C ALA A 47 2.24 7.90 8.82
N SER A 48 1.71 6.85 9.45
CA SER A 48 0.47 6.93 10.22
C SER A 48 0.76 7.59 11.56
N GLY A 49 0.77 8.92 11.59
CA GLY A 49 0.93 9.76 12.78
C GLY A 49 -0.13 9.49 13.85
N GLN A 50 0.01 8.38 14.56
CA GLN A 50 -0.46 8.19 15.93
C GLN A 50 0.68 8.57 16.90
N SER A 51 1.43 9.61 16.56
CA SER A 51 2.28 10.32 17.50
C SER A 51 1.47 11.46 18.06
N ASP A 52 0.92 11.23 19.25
CA ASP A 52 0.98 12.22 20.32
C ASP A 52 0.59 13.66 19.94
N TRP A 53 -0.64 13.84 19.44
CA TRP A 53 -1.23 15.16 19.17
C TRP A 53 -1.51 15.96 20.46
N TYR A 54 -1.20 15.41 21.63
CA TYR A 54 -1.34 16.04 22.93
C TYR A 54 -0.05 16.78 23.36
N GLU A 55 1.11 16.38 22.86
CA GLU A 55 2.39 17.08 23.10
C GLU A 55 2.79 18.05 21.97
N THR A 56 2.12 18.01 20.82
CA THR A 56 2.39 18.89 19.67
C THR A 56 1.68 20.24 19.82
N GLY A 57 2.39 21.36 19.67
CA GLY A 57 1.78 22.69 19.73
C GLY A 57 0.86 23.00 18.55
N ASP A 58 -0.24 23.74 18.78
CA ASP A 58 -1.31 24.01 17.81
C ASP A 58 -0.82 24.47 16.43
N GLU A 59 0.21 25.30 16.36
CA GLU A 59 0.77 25.79 15.08
C GLU A 59 1.32 24.65 14.21
N VAL A 60 1.99 23.68 14.83
CA VAL A 60 2.54 22.52 14.13
C VAL A 60 1.40 21.62 13.65
N LEU A 61 0.40 21.37 14.51
CA LEU A 61 -0.77 20.57 14.15
C LEU A 61 -1.59 21.22 13.01
N LEU A 62 -1.72 22.55 13.01
CA LEU A 62 -2.36 23.30 11.92
C LEU A 62 -1.60 23.14 10.60
N CYS A 63 -0.27 23.22 10.61
CA CYS A 63 0.56 22.95 9.43
C CYS A 63 0.40 21.52 8.92
N GLU A 64 0.37 20.54 9.82
CA GLU A 64 0.18 19.12 9.47
C GLU A 64 -1.19 18.84 8.87
N ILE A 65 -2.26 19.41 9.43
CA ILE A 65 -3.61 19.30 8.88
C ILE A 65 -3.67 19.92 7.48
N ALA A 66 -3.05 21.08 7.27
CA ALA A 66 -3.00 21.71 5.95
C ALA A 66 -2.30 20.82 4.91
N ALA A 67 -1.13 20.26 5.28
CA ALA A 67 -0.40 19.34 4.42
C ALA A 67 -1.17 18.04 4.13
N THR A 68 -1.84 17.50 5.15
CA THR A 68 -2.70 16.31 5.02
C THR A 68 -3.91 16.59 4.13
N SER A 69 -4.53 17.75 4.27
CA SER A 69 -5.66 18.19 3.43
C SER A 69 -5.26 18.23 1.96
N GLU A 70 -4.11 18.83 1.64
CA GLU A 70 -3.62 18.90 0.27
C GLU A 70 -3.36 17.50 -0.32
N LEU A 71 -2.82 16.58 0.48
CA LEU A 71 -2.64 15.19 0.06
C LEU A 71 -3.97 14.48 -0.22
N VAL A 72 -4.98 14.70 0.65
CA VAL A 72 -6.33 14.17 0.47
C VAL A 72 -6.96 14.70 -0.82
N ASP A 73 -6.80 16.00 -1.10
CA ASP A 73 -7.35 16.63 -2.30
C ASP A 73 -6.71 16.06 -3.56
N ARG A 74 -5.37 15.95 -3.62
CA ARG A 74 -4.67 15.31 -4.76
C ARG A 74 -5.12 13.87 -4.99
N THR A 75 -5.32 13.12 -3.90
CA THR A 75 -5.80 11.73 -3.97
C THR A 75 -7.23 11.67 -4.49
N ARG A 76 -8.09 12.59 -4.04
CA ARG A 76 -9.46 12.74 -4.52
C ARG A 76 -9.51 13.07 -6.00
N ASP A 77 -8.70 14.01 -6.47
CA ASP A 77 -8.62 14.39 -7.89
C ASP A 77 -8.20 13.21 -8.76
N ARG A 78 -7.20 12.44 -8.32
CA ARG A 78 -6.78 11.23 -9.02
C ARG A 78 -7.91 10.22 -9.13
N LEU A 79 -8.64 9.98 -8.03
CA LEU A 79 -9.78 9.07 -8.02
C LEU A 79 -10.90 9.57 -8.96
N GLN A 80 -11.21 10.86 -8.94
CA GLN A 80 -12.19 11.48 -9.85
C GLN A 80 -11.78 11.29 -11.32
N ASN A 81 -10.51 11.48 -11.66
CA ASN A 81 -10.00 11.26 -13.02
C ASN A 81 -10.14 9.80 -13.47
N GLN A 82 -9.84 8.83 -12.59
CA GLN A 82 -10.03 7.42 -12.89
C GLN A 82 -11.51 7.07 -13.10
N ILE A 83 -12.40 7.60 -12.25
CA ILE A 83 -13.85 7.41 -12.39
C ILE A 83 -14.35 8.05 -13.69
N GLY A 84 -13.91 9.27 -14.02
CA GLY A 84 -14.23 9.94 -15.28
C GLY A 84 -13.84 9.10 -16.50
N GLU A 85 -12.65 8.49 -16.48
CA GLU A 85 -12.20 7.59 -17.54
C GLU A 85 -13.04 6.31 -17.63
N LEU A 86 -13.43 5.71 -16.49
CA LEU A 86 -14.34 4.57 -16.47
C LEU A 86 -15.73 4.93 -17.04
N ARG A 87 -16.25 6.10 -16.68
CA ARG A 87 -17.52 6.61 -17.20
C ARG A 87 -17.45 6.89 -18.70
N ARG A 88 -16.35 7.47 -19.18
CA ARG A 88 -16.08 7.70 -20.62
C ARG A 88 -16.02 6.39 -21.41
N ARG A 89 -15.53 5.31 -20.80
CA ARG A 89 -15.55 3.95 -21.36
C ARG A 89 -16.92 3.26 -21.28
N GLY A 90 -17.95 3.94 -20.76
CA GLY A 90 -19.30 3.41 -20.65
C GLY A 90 -19.53 2.50 -19.45
N ILE A 91 -18.59 2.41 -18.49
CA ILE A 91 -18.77 1.59 -17.29
C ILE A 91 -19.85 2.22 -16.40
N GLY A 92 -20.88 1.43 -16.09
CA GLY A 92 -22.01 1.85 -15.26
C GLY A 92 -21.64 2.08 -13.79
N TRP A 93 -22.33 3.03 -13.13
CA TRP A 93 -22.17 3.34 -11.70
C TRP A 93 -22.34 2.14 -10.77
N ARG A 94 -23.09 1.12 -11.18
CA ARG A 94 -23.26 -0.11 -10.39
C ARG A 94 -21.93 -0.86 -10.24
N VAL A 95 -21.18 -0.98 -11.32
CA VAL A 95 -19.87 -1.65 -11.34
C VAL A 95 -18.83 -0.80 -10.60
N ILE A 96 -18.86 0.51 -10.82
CA ILE A 96 -17.96 1.45 -10.13
C ILE A 96 -18.22 1.44 -8.62
N GLY A 97 -19.48 1.49 -8.19
CA GLY A 97 -19.85 1.41 -6.77
C GLY A 97 -19.37 0.12 -6.11
N THR A 98 -19.56 -1.04 -6.77
CA THR A 98 -19.03 -2.33 -6.29
C THR A 98 -17.51 -2.29 -6.10
N ALA A 99 -16.76 -1.70 -7.05
CA ALA A 99 -15.30 -1.58 -6.93
C ALA A 99 -14.88 -0.62 -5.80
N LEU A 100 -15.69 0.40 -5.51
CA LEU A 100 -15.46 1.37 -4.43
C LEU A 100 -15.99 0.89 -3.06
N GLY A 101 -16.65 -0.27 -2.99
CA GLY A 101 -17.27 -0.78 -1.77
C GLY A 101 -18.50 0.01 -1.29
N VAL A 102 -19.15 0.75 -2.19
CA VAL A 102 -20.34 1.58 -1.88
C VAL A 102 -21.51 1.24 -2.82
N SER A 103 -22.71 1.73 -2.49
CA SER A 103 -23.87 1.56 -3.38
C SER A 103 -23.70 2.37 -4.67
N HIS A 104 -24.41 1.97 -5.74
CA HIS A 104 -24.49 2.76 -6.98
C HIS A 104 -24.88 4.23 -6.71
N GLN A 105 -25.89 4.43 -5.86
CA GLN A 105 -26.39 5.76 -5.52
C GLN A 105 -25.32 6.62 -4.84
N ILE A 106 -24.60 6.07 -3.86
CA ILE A 106 -23.49 6.77 -3.19
C ILE A 106 -22.37 7.08 -4.18
N ALA A 107 -22.03 6.16 -5.07
CA ALA A 107 -21.01 6.39 -6.09
C ALA A 107 -21.41 7.53 -7.04
N GLN A 108 -22.67 7.56 -7.47
CA GLN A 108 -23.19 8.62 -8.35
C GLN A 108 -23.30 9.97 -7.63
N GLU A 109 -23.80 10.00 -6.40
CA GLU A 109 -23.91 11.25 -5.62
C GLU A 109 -22.53 11.85 -5.30
N ARG A 110 -21.53 10.99 -5.04
CA ARG A 110 -20.19 11.43 -4.64
C ARG A 110 -19.28 11.81 -5.80
N PHE A 111 -19.45 11.18 -6.97
CA PHE A 111 -18.50 11.30 -8.09
C PHE A 111 -19.15 11.61 -9.44
N GLY A 112 -20.48 11.72 -9.49
CA GLY A 112 -21.25 11.95 -10.71
C GLY A 112 -21.31 13.38 -11.20
#